data_AF-A0A2E0NCZ7-F1
#
_entry.id   AF-A0A2E0NCZ7-F1
#
_cell.length_a   1.000
_cell.length_b   1.000
_cell.length_c   1.000
_cell.angle_alpha   90.00
_cell.angle_beta   90.00
_cell.angle_gamma   90.00
#
_symmetry.space_group_name_H-M   'P 1'
#
loop_
_entity.id
_entity.type
_entity.pdbx_description
1 polymer ?
#
loop_
_entity_poly.entity_id
_entity_poly.type
_entity_poly.pdbx_seq_one_letter_code
_entity_poly.pdbx_strand_id
1 'polypeptide(L)'
;MSFYKVPDNIINPITEKNLVSGRIVLPLDTDGQLEAQLKSMGHSDCIRANSDTDYLDTSWWRNLPDFDWTVAITQGVRENIQWVIEPGFELANRGLIILDRLTFLEPTRARSEFLLEKPLSNLIVLNPRPIFRADQGKTKDSVTSAWMVYDKAKPTDRGTNIDFDVSWQRPKYFLQKNERTTAAASDAMD
;
A
#
# COMPACT_ATOMS: atom_id res chain seq x y z
N MET A 1 -14.72 1.94 19.10
CA MET A 1 -15.28 1.80 17.75
C MET A 1 -14.24 2.34 16.78
N SER A 2 -13.68 1.49 15.91
CA SER A 2 -12.72 1.92 14.89
C SER A 2 -13.45 2.84 13.90
N PHE A 3 -13.04 4.12 13.84
CA PHE A 3 -13.65 5.14 12.97
C PHE A 3 -13.31 4.89 11.48
N TYR A 4 -12.28 4.08 11.22
CA TYR A 4 -11.75 3.80 9.89
C TYR A 4 -11.86 2.31 9.52
N LYS A 5 -12.40 2.02 8.33
CA LYS A 5 -12.44 0.68 7.73
C LYS A 5 -11.51 0.65 6.53
N VAL A 6 -10.67 -0.38 6.44
CA VAL A 6 -9.85 -0.59 5.24
C VAL A 6 -10.77 -1.08 4.12
N PRO A 7 -10.82 -0.41 2.95
CA PRO A 7 -11.63 -0.86 1.83
C PRO A 7 -11.23 -2.24 1.35
N ASP A 8 -12.21 -3.06 0.97
CA ASP A 8 -11.96 -4.38 0.42
C ASP A 8 -11.20 -4.26 -0.93
N ASN A 9 -10.30 -5.20 -1.18
CA ASN A 9 -9.48 -5.28 -2.41
C ASN A 9 -8.49 -4.11 -2.60
N ILE A 10 -8.28 -3.26 -1.59
CA ILE A 10 -7.43 -2.06 -1.71
C ILE A 10 -5.98 -2.38 -2.10
N ILE A 11 -5.52 -3.60 -1.80
CA ILE A 11 -4.17 -4.10 -2.10
C ILE A 11 -4.03 -4.77 -3.47
N ASN A 12 -5.12 -4.96 -4.24
CA ASN A 12 -5.04 -5.53 -5.58
C ASN A 12 -3.99 -4.83 -6.47
N PRO A 13 -3.92 -3.48 -6.52
CA PRO A 13 -3.03 -2.80 -7.46
C PRO A 13 -1.55 -3.11 -7.21
N ILE A 14 -1.16 -3.32 -5.94
CA ILE A 14 0.23 -3.60 -5.58
C ILE A 14 0.56 -5.10 -5.67
N THR A 15 -0.40 -5.97 -5.38
CA THR A 15 -0.19 -7.43 -5.40
C THR A 15 -0.27 -8.00 -6.82
N GLU A 16 -1.24 -7.59 -7.64
CA GLU A 16 -1.40 -8.07 -9.02
C GLU A 16 -0.23 -7.65 -9.93
N LYS A 17 0.44 -6.54 -9.59
CA LYS A 17 1.64 -6.07 -10.27
C LYS A 17 2.94 -6.63 -9.69
N ASN A 18 2.87 -7.52 -8.70
CA ASN A 18 4.02 -8.08 -7.99
C ASN A 18 4.97 -7.00 -7.43
N LEU A 19 4.42 -5.89 -6.92
CA LEU A 19 5.20 -4.79 -6.36
C LEU A 19 5.57 -4.99 -4.89
N VAL A 20 5.07 -6.07 -4.28
CA VAL A 20 5.36 -6.45 -2.90
C VAL A 20 5.60 -7.96 -2.84
N SER A 21 6.56 -8.40 -2.03
CA SER A 21 6.93 -9.81 -1.87
C SER A 21 7.74 -9.99 -0.58
N GLY A 22 8.00 -11.24 -0.16
CA GLY A 22 8.77 -11.49 1.06
C GLY A 22 8.01 -11.12 2.33
N ARG A 23 8.75 -10.76 3.38
CA ARG A 23 8.17 -10.40 4.69
C ARG A 23 7.72 -8.94 4.72
N ILE A 24 6.49 -8.73 5.20
CA ILE A 24 5.84 -7.42 5.18
C ILE A 24 5.55 -6.93 6.60
N VAL A 25 5.98 -5.72 6.93
CA VAL A 25 5.63 -5.03 8.19
C VAL A 25 4.45 -4.08 7.93
N LEU A 26 3.46 -4.13 8.82
CA LEU A 26 2.21 -3.38 8.75
C LEU A 26 2.05 -2.54 10.04
N PRO A 27 2.74 -1.39 10.12
CA PRO A 27 2.88 -0.62 11.37
C PRO A 27 1.58 0.07 11.82
N LEU A 28 0.60 0.17 10.92
CA LEU A 28 -0.68 0.85 11.15
C LEU A 28 -1.89 -0.07 11.05
N ASP A 29 -1.70 -1.39 10.93
CA ASP A 29 -2.77 -2.38 10.75
C ASP A 29 -3.13 -3.09 12.06
N THR A 30 -3.47 -2.34 13.10
CA THR A 30 -3.78 -2.90 14.43
C THR A 30 -4.97 -3.87 14.40
N ASP A 31 -6.00 -3.54 13.62
CA ASP A 31 -7.20 -4.36 13.44
C ASP A 31 -7.00 -5.57 12.48
N GLY A 32 -5.83 -5.69 11.84
CA GLY A 32 -5.49 -6.83 10.97
C GLY A 32 -6.23 -6.87 9.62
N GLN A 33 -6.88 -5.78 9.22
CA GLN A 33 -7.69 -5.74 7.99
C GLN A 33 -6.80 -5.79 6.75
N LEU A 34 -5.65 -5.13 6.77
CA LEU A 34 -4.71 -5.11 5.66
C LEU A 34 -3.97 -6.45 5.53
N GLU A 35 -3.54 -7.02 6.65
CA GLU A 35 -2.96 -8.37 6.72
C GLU A 35 -3.92 -9.42 6.18
N ALA A 36 -5.19 -9.39 6.58
CA ALA A 36 -6.18 -10.34 6.10
C ALA A 36 -6.29 -10.31 4.57
N GLN A 37 -6.26 -9.12 3.96
CA GLN A 37 -6.29 -9.00 2.51
C GLN A 37 -4.98 -9.51 1.87
N LEU A 38 -3.81 -9.15 2.40
CA LEU A 38 -2.50 -9.65 1.93
C LEU A 38 -2.42 -11.18 1.97
N LYS A 39 -2.86 -11.79 3.07
CA LYS A 39 -2.94 -13.24 3.24
C LYS A 39 -3.85 -13.89 2.20
N SER A 40 -5.00 -13.28 1.90
CA SER A 40 -5.91 -13.79 0.86
C SER A 40 -5.31 -13.73 -0.56
N MET A 41 -4.27 -12.91 -0.76
CA MET A 41 -3.50 -12.82 -2.00
C MET A 41 -2.23 -13.69 -2.02
N GLY A 42 -1.97 -14.47 -0.97
CA GLY A 42 -0.82 -15.36 -0.87
C GLY A 42 0.39 -14.78 -0.13
N HIS A 43 0.29 -13.57 0.45
CA HIS A 43 1.36 -12.98 1.26
C HIS A 43 1.12 -13.30 2.75
N SER A 44 1.68 -14.42 3.23
CA SER A 44 1.41 -14.92 4.58
C SER A 44 2.40 -14.44 5.66
N ASP A 45 3.61 -14.04 5.30
CA ASP A 45 4.64 -13.55 6.23
C ASP A 45 4.46 -12.05 6.49
N CYS A 46 3.50 -11.72 7.36
CA CYS A 46 3.18 -10.36 7.78
C CYS A 46 3.45 -10.17 9.27
N ILE A 47 4.00 -9.01 9.64
CA ILE A 47 4.16 -8.57 11.03
C ILE A 47 3.33 -7.31 11.22
N ARG A 48 2.43 -7.33 12.21
CA ARG A 48 1.58 -6.18 12.55
C ARG A 48 2.03 -5.53 13.85
N ALA A 49 1.74 -4.23 13.96
CA ALA A 49 1.73 -3.57 15.26
C ALA A 49 0.64 -4.18 16.16
N ASN A 50 0.92 -4.30 17.46
CA ASN A 50 -0.02 -4.77 18.45
C ASN A 50 -0.90 -3.62 18.98
N SER A 51 -0.39 -2.39 18.94
CA SER A 51 -1.11 -1.18 19.33
C SER A 51 -1.02 -0.08 18.28
N ASP A 52 -1.92 0.90 18.37
CA ASP A 52 -1.98 2.09 17.51
C ASP A 52 -0.89 3.12 17.82
N THR A 53 0.04 2.77 18.70
CA THR A 53 1.17 3.62 19.10
C THR A 53 2.53 2.94 18.96
N ASP A 54 2.58 1.64 18.65
CA ASP A 54 3.85 0.89 18.57
C ASP A 54 4.83 1.50 17.55
N TYR A 55 4.32 1.99 16.42
CA TYR A 55 5.14 2.62 15.37
C TYR A 55 5.81 3.93 15.83
N LEU A 56 5.34 4.54 16.93
CA LEU A 56 5.95 5.72 17.55
C LEU A 56 7.15 5.35 18.43
N ASP A 57 7.32 4.08 18.77
CA ASP A 57 8.43 3.61 19.59
C ASP A 57 9.58 3.09 18.73
N THR A 58 10.72 3.76 18.84
CA THR A 58 11.98 3.31 18.20
C THR A 58 12.40 1.90 18.62
N SER A 59 12.04 1.47 19.84
CA SER A 59 12.36 0.13 20.34
C SER A 59 11.57 -0.95 19.59
N TRP A 60 10.32 -0.66 19.24
CA TRP A 60 9.49 -1.57 18.46
C TRP A 60 10.13 -1.85 17.10
N TRP A 61 10.47 -0.80 16.35
CA TRP A 61 11.14 -0.92 15.04
C TRP A 61 12.45 -1.71 15.10
N ARG A 62 13.27 -1.50 16.14
CA ARG A 62 14.57 -2.18 16.31
C ARG A 62 14.44 -3.65 16.68
N ASN A 63 13.33 -4.05 17.28
CA ASN A 63 13.08 -5.42 17.71
C ASN A 63 12.36 -6.25 16.63
N LEU A 64 11.98 -5.65 15.51
CA LEU A 64 11.44 -6.39 14.37
C LEU A 64 12.53 -7.30 13.78
N PRO A 65 12.19 -8.54 13.39
CA PRO A 65 13.10 -9.35 12.57
C PRO A 65 13.25 -8.70 11.19
N ASP A 66 14.31 -9.08 10.45
CA ASP A 66 14.53 -8.60 9.08
C ASP A 66 13.27 -8.75 8.22
N PHE A 67 12.94 -7.71 7.46
CA PHE A 67 11.76 -7.65 6.61
C PHE A 67 12.06 -6.95 5.28
N ASP A 68 11.27 -7.25 4.25
CA ASP A 68 11.50 -6.75 2.90
C ASP A 68 10.77 -5.44 2.66
N TRP A 69 9.52 -5.34 3.11
CA TRP A 69 8.67 -4.19 2.84
C TRP A 69 7.97 -3.68 4.09
N THR A 70 7.87 -2.37 4.19
CA THR A 70 6.81 -1.73 4.99
C THR A 70 5.62 -1.43 4.09
N VAL A 71 4.41 -1.84 4.49
CA VAL A 71 3.16 -1.48 3.79
C VAL A 71 2.22 -0.80 4.78
N ALA A 72 1.76 0.40 4.47
CA ALA A 72 0.97 1.20 5.40
C ALA A 72 -0.10 2.05 4.72
N ILE A 73 -1.26 2.21 5.35
CA ILE A 73 -2.26 3.21 4.97
C ILE A 73 -2.03 4.42 5.87
N THR A 74 -1.33 5.43 5.35
CA THR A 74 -0.92 6.61 6.13
C THR A 74 -1.93 7.75 6.06
N GLN A 75 -3.01 7.58 5.29
CA GLN A 75 -4.08 8.55 5.18
C GLN A 75 -4.68 8.87 6.57
N GLY A 76 -4.46 10.12 7.03
CA GLY A 76 -4.94 10.59 8.33
C GLY A 76 -3.90 10.60 9.45
N VAL A 77 -2.70 10.05 9.22
CA VAL A 77 -1.60 9.94 10.21
C VAL A 77 -0.79 11.23 10.36
N ARG A 78 -1.13 12.27 9.59
CA ARG A 78 -0.70 13.69 9.70
C ARG A 78 0.72 13.88 10.29
N GLU A 79 0.83 14.40 11.51
CA GLU A 79 2.08 14.76 12.19
C GLU A 79 2.99 13.56 12.49
N ASN A 80 2.43 12.37 12.60
CA ASN A 80 3.15 11.16 12.99
C ASN A 80 3.62 10.34 11.79
N ILE A 81 3.33 10.76 10.56
CA ILE A 81 3.70 10.00 9.34
C ILE A 81 5.20 9.73 9.24
N GLN A 82 6.04 10.62 9.81
CA GLN A 82 7.49 10.44 9.80
C GLN A 82 7.97 9.24 10.62
N TRP A 83 7.22 8.85 11.64
CA TRP A 83 7.47 7.63 12.41
C TRP A 83 7.15 6.35 11.64
N VAL A 84 6.58 6.47 10.45
CA VAL A 84 6.31 5.35 9.54
C VAL A 84 7.24 5.39 8.34
N ILE A 85 7.33 6.53 7.65
CA ILE A 85 8.02 6.58 6.35
C ILE A 85 9.54 6.50 6.49
N GLU A 86 10.13 7.12 7.51
CA GLU A 86 11.59 7.06 7.73
C GLU A 86 12.04 5.67 8.18
N PRO A 87 11.63 5.14 9.36
CA PRO A 87 12.07 3.82 9.78
C PRO A 87 11.56 2.72 8.85
N GLY A 88 10.36 2.87 8.29
CA GLY A 88 9.77 1.90 7.39
C GLY A 88 10.48 1.81 6.05
N PHE A 89 11.08 2.90 5.55
CA PHE A 89 11.97 2.85 4.39
C PHE A 89 13.37 2.38 4.81
N GLU A 90 13.97 2.97 5.84
CA GLU A 90 15.37 2.71 6.21
C GLU A 90 15.62 1.25 6.59
N LEU A 91 14.76 0.66 7.43
CA LEU A 91 14.95 -0.69 7.97
C LEU A 91 14.52 -1.81 6.99
N ALA A 92 13.65 -1.51 6.03
CA ALA A 92 13.19 -2.49 5.05
C ALA A 92 14.30 -2.86 4.07
N ASN A 93 14.51 -4.16 3.78
CA ASN A 93 15.51 -4.59 2.81
C ASN A 93 15.20 -4.12 1.39
N ARG A 94 13.91 -4.04 1.03
CA ARG A 94 13.47 -3.71 -0.33
C ARG A 94 12.82 -2.34 -0.44
N GLY A 95 11.95 -1.94 0.48
CA GLY A 95 11.40 -0.59 0.44
C GLY A 95 10.12 -0.34 1.22
N LEU A 96 9.44 0.74 0.85
CA LEU A 96 8.24 1.24 1.51
C LEU A 96 7.09 1.39 0.50
N ILE A 97 5.89 1.00 0.90
CA ILE A 97 4.66 1.18 0.14
C ILE A 97 3.64 1.86 1.03
N ILE A 98 3.20 3.07 0.67
CA ILE A 98 2.17 3.79 1.41
C ILE A 98 0.94 4.08 0.56
N LEU A 99 -0.23 4.04 1.19
CA LEU A 99 -1.47 4.56 0.63
C LEU A 99 -1.83 5.86 1.32
N ASP A 100 -1.75 6.95 0.56
CA ASP A 100 -2.14 8.29 1.03
C ASP A 100 -2.80 9.09 -0.10
N ARG A 101 -3.23 10.30 0.22
CA ARG A 101 -3.69 11.31 -0.74
C ARG A 101 -2.52 11.78 -1.60
N LEU A 102 -2.77 12.09 -2.88
CA LEU A 102 -1.74 12.62 -3.79
C LEU A 102 -1.03 13.86 -3.24
N THR A 103 -1.69 14.65 -2.40
CA THR A 103 -1.10 15.82 -1.71
C THR A 103 0.04 15.45 -0.76
N PHE A 104 0.27 14.17 -0.45
CA PHE A 104 1.49 13.73 0.24
C PHE A 104 2.76 14.10 -0.55
N LEU A 105 2.69 14.00 -1.88
CA LEU A 105 3.78 14.33 -2.80
C LEU A 105 4.03 15.84 -2.92
N GLU A 106 3.16 16.68 -2.37
CA GLU A 106 3.44 18.10 -2.23
C GLU A 106 4.49 18.29 -1.13
N PRO A 107 5.63 18.92 -1.45
CA PRO A 107 6.71 19.10 -0.49
C PRO A 107 6.25 20.01 0.64
N THR A 108 6.41 19.54 1.86
CA THR A 108 6.30 20.33 3.09
C THR A 108 7.66 20.34 3.77
N ARG A 109 7.91 21.30 4.67
CA ARG A 109 9.17 21.33 5.45
C ARG A 109 9.47 19.99 6.14
N ALA A 110 8.44 19.26 6.56
CA ALA A 110 8.61 17.99 7.23
C ALA A 110 9.01 16.86 6.27
N ARG A 111 8.60 16.87 5.00
CA ARG A 111 8.75 15.74 4.05
C ARG A 111 9.65 16.02 2.86
N SER A 112 10.16 17.25 2.72
CA SER A 112 10.97 17.64 1.58
C SER A 112 12.23 16.78 1.43
N GLU A 113 12.91 16.48 2.54
CA GLU A 113 14.12 15.65 2.54
C GLU A 113 13.78 14.22 2.09
N PHE A 114 12.77 13.60 2.70
CA PHE A 114 12.26 12.28 2.28
C PHE A 114 11.94 12.23 0.77
N LEU A 115 11.18 13.19 0.25
CA LEU A 115 10.79 13.21 -1.17
C LEU A 115 11.96 13.48 -2.13
N LEU A 116 13.02 14.17 -1.66
CA LEU A 116 14.23 14.41 -2.45
C LEU A 116 15.17 13.19 -2.45
N GLU A 117 15.31 12.54 -1.30
CA GLU A 117 16.28 11.46 -1.11
C GLU A 117 15.75 10.10 -1.55
N LYS A 118 14.44 9.85 -1.40
CA LYS A 118 13.82 8.53 -1.62
C LYS A 118 13.05 8.55 -2.95
N PRO A 119 13.62 8.03 -4.05
CA PRO A 119 12.98 8.10 -5.36
C PRO A 119 11.71 7.26 -5.40
N LEU A 120 10.61 7.87 -5.85
CA LEU A 120 9.35 7.17 -6.04
C LEU A 120 9.44 6.20 -7.22
N SER A 121 9.24 4.91 -6.97
CA SER A 121 9.32 3.88 -8.00
C SER A 121 8.05 3.79 -8.83
N ASN A 122 6.91 3.71 -8.15
CA ASN A 122 5.59 3.59 -8.75
C ASN A 122 4.59 4.49 -8.06
N LEU A 123 3.68 5.06 -8.83
CA LEU A 123 2.52 5.81 -8.36
C LEU A 123 1.27 5.19 -8.99
N ILE A 124 0.42 4.57 -8.19
CA ILE A 124 -0.82 3.95 -8.67
C ILE A 124 -2.00 4.74 -8.14
N VAL A 125 -2.58 5.57 -9.01
CA VAL A 125 -3.72 6.42 -8.70
C VAL A 125 -5.00 5.59 -8.69
N LEU A 126 -5.78 5.66 -7.61
CA LEU A 126 -6.96 4.81 -7.42
C LEU A 126 -8.24 5.50 -7.86
N ASN A 127 -8.98 4.84 -8.76
CA ASN A 127 -10.30 5.24 -9.21
C ASN A 127 -11.24 4.01 -9.25
N PRO A 128 -12.44 4.04 -8.63
CA PRO A 128 -13.00 5.11 -7.82
C PRO A 128 -12.14 5.40 -6.58
N ARG A 129 -12.32 6.58 -5.99
CA ARG A 129 -11.58 6.95 -4.77
C ARG A 129 -11.96 6.01 -3.61
N PRO A 130 -10.99 5.47 -2.85
CA PRO A 130 -11.28 4.67 -1.68
C PRO A 130 -12.05 5.45 -0.61
N ILE A 131 -12.91 4.76 0.15
CA ILE A 131 -13.71 5.36 1.24
C ILE A 131 -13.31 4.67 2.54
N PHE A 132 -12.56 5.37 3.38
CA PHE A 132 -12.07 4.81 4.65
C PHE A 132 -13.02 5.02 5.83
N ARG A 133 -14.04 5.86 5.71
CA ARG A 133 -14.98 6.14 6.80
C ARG A 133 -15.90 4.95 7.07
N ALA A 134 -16.05 4.59 8.35
CA ALA A 134 -16.91 3.48 8.77
C ALA A 134 -18.41 3.71 8.49
N ASP A 135 -18.87 4.96 8.39
CA ASP A 135 -20.29 5.31 8.24
C ASP A 135 -20.83 5.15 6.81
N GLN A 136 -19.98 4.87 5.80
CA GLN A 136 -20.30 4.69 4.37
C GLN A 136 -21.28 5.74 3.78
N GLY A 137 -21.49 6.85 4.49
CA GLY A 137 -22.57 7.79 4.30
C GLY A 137 -22.16 8.99 3.46
N LYS A 138 -22.48 8.93 2.17
CA LYS A 138 -22.80 10.05 1.26
C LYS A 138 -21.83 11.22 1.06
N THR A 139 -20.60 11.20 1.57
CA THR A 139 -19.55 12.12 1.09
C THR A 139 -18.28 11.35 0.74
N LYS A 140 -18.03 11.17 -0.56
CA LYS A 140 -16.72 10.74 -1.04
C LYS A 140 -15.72 11.77 -0.56
N ASP A 141 -14.64 11.35 0.09
CA ASP A 141 -13.50 12.23 0.29
C ASP A 141 -13.14 12.83 -1.08
N SER A 142 -13.01 14.16 -1.14
CA SER A 142 -12.81 14.90 -2.39
C SER A 142 -11.42 14.71 -2.98
N VAL A 143 -10.55 13.95 -2.30
CA VAL A 143 -9.13 13.89 -2.58
C VAL A 143 -8.74 12.54 -3.15
N THR A 144 -7.98 12.57 -4.26
CA THR A 144 -7.45 11.38 -4.92
C THR A 144 -6.38 10.70 -4.07
N SER A 145 -6.56 9.40 -3.80
CA SER A 145 -5.56 8.56 -3.12
C SER A 145 -4.77 7.73 -4.12
N ALA A 146 -3.54 7.40 -3.76
CA ALA A 146 -2.66 6.58 -4.57
C ALA A 146 -1.76 5.70 -3.71
N TRP A 147 -1.46 4.50 -4.22
CA TRP A 147 -0.32 3.73 -3.71
C TRP A 147 0.96 4.37 -4.22
N MET A 148 1.88 4.66 -3.30
CA MET A 148 3.19 5.23 -3.54
C MET A 148 4.22 4.19 -3.13
N VAL A 149 4.99 3.69 -4.09
CA VAL A 149 5.99 2.64 -3.89
C VAL A 149 7.37 3.30 -3.96
N TYR A 150 8.19 3.07 -2.96
CA TYR A 150 9.58 3.51 -2.86
C TYR A 150 10.45 2.26 -2.80
N ASP A 151 10.78 1.72 -3.96
CA ASP A 151 11.64 0.54 -4.12
C ASP A 151 13.12 0.92 -4.16
N LYS A 152 13.92 0.46 -3.19
CA LYS A 152 15.37 0.72 -3.08
C LYS A 152 16.17 0.18 -4.26
N ALA A 153 15.70 -0.87 -4.92
CA ALA A 153 16.42 -1.44 -6.05
C ALA A 153 16.10 -0.73 -7.37
N LYS A 154 15.15 0.20 -7.39
CA LYS A 154 14.91 0.99 -8.60
C LYS A 154 16.06 1.98 -8.79
N PRO A 155 16.70 2.00 -9.98
CA PRO A 155 17.69 3.00 -10.31
C PRO A 155 17.14 4.43 -10.20
N THR A 156 17.90 5.34 -9.60
CA THR A 156 17.52 6.75 -9.39
C THR A 156 17.37 7.55 -10.68
N ASP A 157 17.99 7.09 -11.77
CA ASP A 157 17.92 7.69 -13.10
C ASP A 157 16.66 7.30 -13.90
N ARG A 158 15.85 6.36 -13.38
CA ARG A 158 14.58 5.97 -13.99
C ARG A 158 13.42 6.75 -13.38
N GLY A 159 12.69 7.49 -14.22
CA GLY A 159 11.48 8.21 -13.83
C GLY A 159 10.39 7.31 -13.22
N THR A 160 9.45 7.91 -12.48
CA THR A 160 8.33 7.21 -11.82
C THR A 160 7.41 6.51 -12.80
N ASN A 161 7.07 5.24 -12.53
CA ASN A 161 6.02 4.54 -13.27
C ASN A 161 4.65 5.00 -12.73
N ILE A 162 3.88 5.73 -13.53
CA ILE A 162 2.55 6.23 -13.14
C ILE A 162 1.48 5.35 -13.78
N ASP A 163 0.55 4.86 -12.97
CA ASP A 163 -0.57 4.06 -13.42
C ASP A 163 -1.89 4.51 -12.77
N PHE A 164 -3.00 4.18 -13.41
CA PHE A 164 -4.36 4.46 -12.95
C PHE A 164 -5.12 3.16 -12.81
N ASP A 165 -5.32 2.72 -11.57
CA ASP A 165 -6.15 1.55 -11.33
C ASP A 165 -7.62 1.98 -11.25
N VAL A 166 -8.37 1.68 -12.31
CA VAL A 166 -9.81 1.96 -12.43
C VAL A 166 -10.71 0.83 -11.93
N SER A 167 -10.11 -0.24 -11.40
CA SER A 167 -10.77 -1.52 -11.12
C SER A 167 -10.32 -2.18 -9.80
N TRP A 168 -9.52 -1.49 -8.98
CA TRP A 168 -8.93 -2.02 -7.76
C TRP A 168 -9.96 -2.64 -6.80
N GLN A 169 -11.19 -2.14 -6.79
CA GLN A 169 -12.26 -2.65 -5.92
C GLN A 169 -12.85 -4.00 -6.37
N ARG A 170 -12.45 -4.55 -7.52
CA ARG A 170 -13.01 -5.79 -8.07
C ARG A 170 -12.49 -7.02 -7.32
N PRO A 171 -13.36 -7.95 -6.89
CA PRO A 171 -12.93 -9.23 -6.35
C PRO A 171 -12.17 -10.06 -7.41
N LYS A 172 -11.07 -10.71 -7.03
CA LYS A 172 -10.21 -11.52 -7.93
C LYS A 172 -10.95 -12.60 -8.73
N TYR A 173 -12.06 -13.13 -8.21
CA TYR A 173 -12.87 -14.16 -8.90
C TYR A 173 -13.36 -13.75 -10.30
N PHE A 174 -13.47 -12.45 -10.58
CA PHE A 174 -13.90 -11.98 -11.90
C PHE A 174 -12.82 -12.00 -12.97
N LEU A 175 -11.53 -11.93 -12.61
CA LEU A 175 -10.43 -11.90 -13.58
C LEU A 175 -10.09 -13.30 -14.11
N GLN A 176 -10.09 -14.31 -13.23
CA GLN A 176 -9.81 -15.71 -13.63
C GLN A 176 -10.87 -16.30 -14.58
N LYS A 177 -12.11 -15.80 -14.56
CA LYS A 177 -13.17 -16.29 -15.44
C LYS A 177 -12.98 -15.82 -16.88
N ASN A 178 -12.43 -14.61 -17.07
CA ASN A 178 -12.18 -14.07 -18.41
C ASN A 178 -10.98 -14.76 -19.08
N GLU A 179 -9.90 -15.04 -18.33
CA GLU A 179 -8.74 -15.77 -18.86
C GLU A 179 -9.09 -17.21 -19.28
N ARG A 180 -9.95 -17.90 -18.51
CA ARG A 180 -10.46 -19.23 -18.91
C ARG A 180 -11.36 -19.18 -20.14
N THR A 181 -12.11 -18.10 -20.35
CA THR A 181 -13.01 -17.97 -21.51
C THR A 181 -12.21 -17.65 -22.78
N THR A 182 -11.12 -16.87 -22.67
CA THR A 182 -10.23 -16.59 -23.81
C THR A 182 -9.34 -17.79 -24.17
N ALA A 183 -8.84 -18.54 -23.19
CA ALA A 183 -8.07 -19.76 -23.46
C ALA A 183 -8.91 -20.90 -24.06
N ALA A 184 -10.17 -21.05 -23.61
CA ALA A 184 -11.08 -22.02 -24.20
C ALA A 184 -11.54 -21.64 -25.63
N ALA A 185 -11.45 -20.37 -26.01
CA ALA A 185 -11.79 -19.92 -27.36
C ALA A 185 -10.64 -20.11 -28.37
N SER A 186 -9.38 -20.09 -27.92
CA SER A 186 -8.22 -20.41 -28.77
C SER A 186 -8.10 -21.91 -29.03
N ASP A 187 -8.38 -22.75 -28.03
CA ASP A 187 -8.31 -24.22 -28.16
C ASP A 187 -9.46 -24.83 -28.98
N ALA A 188 -10.48 -24.03 -29.32
CA ALA A 188 -11.60 -24.44 -30.18
C ALA A 188 -11.44 -23.99 -31.64
N MET A 189 -10.32 -23.36 -31.99
CA MET A 189 -9.99 -22.88 -33.34
C MET A 189 -8.77 -23.59 -33.98
N ASP A 190 -8.20 -24.59 -33.29
CA ASP A 190 -7.21 -25.54 -33.82
C ASP A 190 -7.85 -26.94 -34.02
#